data_AF-A0A0B1TJG0-F1
#
_entry.id   AF-A0A0B1TJG0-F1
#
_cell.length_a   1.000
_cell.length_b   1.000
_cell.length_c   1.000
_cell.angle_alpha   90.00
_cell.angle_beta   90.00
_cell.angle_gamma   90.00
#
_symmetry.space_group_name_H-M   'P 1'
#
loop_
_entity.id
_entity.type
_entity.pdbx_description
1 polymer ?
#
loop_
_entity_poly.entity_id
_entity_poly.type
_entity_poly.pdbx_seq_one_letter_code
_entity_poly.pdbx_strand_id
1 'polypeptide(L)'
;MLAAETDFGLEMLRQAPLTHSCVISPISVLMALTMVQMGSKGRTKMQINNAIAKDVSDDDIVNHFSDLSTKIGKESEELYSRIANGLFVSEKYGLKEEYRKSVEQKLAASVKAVNFGEARKSAKVR
;
A
#
# COMPACT_ATOMS: atom_id res chain seq x y z
N MET A 1 8.11 0.27 14.37
CA MET A 1 7.39 0.83 13.21
C MET A 1 7.88 2.24 12.87
N LEU A 2 7.66 3.27 13.70
CA LEU A 2 8.02 4.66 13.38
C LEU A 2 9.46 4.90 12.87
N ALA A 3 10.47 4.31 13.52
CA ALA A 3 11.86 4.43 13.07
C ALA A 3 12.06 3.84 11.65
N ALA A 4 11.54 2.64 11.41
CA ALA A 4 11.61 1.99 10.09
C ALA A 4 10.87 2.79 9.00
N GLU A 5 9.72 3.37 9.31
CA GLU A 5 8.98 4.24 8.38
C GLU A 5 9.75 5.52 8.05
N THR A 6 10.41 6.10 9.06
CA THR A 6 11.23 7.31 8.90
C THR A 6 12.46 7.01 8.05
N ASP A 7 13.17 5.92 8.35
CA ASP A 7 14.32 5.47 7.59
C ASP A 7 13.95 5.16 6.14
N PHE A 8 12.82 4.46 5.93
CA PHE A 8 12.29 4.18 4.59
C PHE A 8 12.01 5.48 3.82
N GLY A 9 11.35 6.45 4.46
CA GLY A 9 11.07 7.75 3.84
C GLY A 9 12.32 8.56 3.52
N LEU A 10 13.32 8.55 4.41
CA LEU A 10 14.61 9.19 4.16
C LEU A 10 15.35 8.53 3.01
N GLU A 11 15.33 7.20 2.92
CA GLU A 11 15.95 6.47 1.82
C GLU A 11 15.25 6.77 0.50
N MET A 12 13.91 6.82 0.46
CA MET A 12 13.17 7.28 -0.72
C MET A 12 13.58 8.69 -1.15
N LEU A 13 13.76 9.60 -0.19
CA LEU A 13 14.17 10.97 -0.49
C LEU A 13 15.61 11.03 -1.03
N ARG A 14 16.53 10.17 -0.57
CA ARG A 14 17.89 10.07 -1.14
C ARG A 14 17.88 9.62 -2.59
N GLN A 15 16.88 8.86 -3.01
CA GLN A 15 16.69 8.44 -4.40
C GLN A 15 15.99 9.50 -5.26
N ALA A 16 15.51 10.61 -4.68
CA ALA A 16 14.85 11.67 -5.42
C ALA A 16 15.85 12.47 -6.30
N PRO A 17 15.43 12.92 -7.49
CA PRO A 17 16.29 13.70 -8.37
C PRO A 17 16.62 15.07 -7.75
N LEU A 18 17.90 15.44 -7.73
CA LEU A 18 18.35 16.75 -7.22
C LEU A 18 18.03 17.92 -8.15
N THR A 19 17.67 17.64 -9.40
CA THR A 19 17.51 18.67 -10.45
C THR A 19 16.12 19.28 -10.50
N HIS A 20 15.14 18.71 -9.79
CA HIS A 20 13.75 19.16 -9.81
C HIS A 20 13.08 18.95 -8.45
N SER A 21 12.03 19.71 -8.16
CA SER A 21 11.23 19.54 -6.97
C SER A 21 10.58 18.15 -6.93
N CYS A 22 10.60 17.51 -5.76
CA CYS A 22 10.00 16.20 -5.54
C CYS A 22 9.12 16.22 -4.28
N VAL A 23 7.95 15.59 -4.36
CA VAL A 23 7.06 15.35 -3.22
C VAL A 23 6.75 13.86 -3.18
N ILE A 24 6.98 13.24 -2.04
CA ILE A 24 6.81 11.79 -1.85
C ILE A 24 6.00 11.57 -0.57
N SER A 25 5.10 10.59 -0.60
CA SER A 25 4.41 10.09 0.60
C SER A 25 4.93 8.68 0.92
N PRO A 26 5.90 8.54 1.85
CA PRO A 26 6.41 7.23 2.26
C PRO A 26 5.30 6.32 2.79
N ILE A 27 4.35 6.88 3.55
CA ILE A 27 3.22 6.14 4.10
C ILE A 27 2.34 5.52 3.00
N SER A 28 2.05 6.28 1.92
CA SER A 28 1.26 5.73 0.81
C SER A 28 1.96 4.55 0.13
N VAL A 29 3.29 4.62 -0.03
CA VAL A 29 4.08 3.52 -0.59
C VAL A 29 4.13 2.32 0.34
N LEU A 30 4.30 2.53 1.64
CA LEU A 30 4.32 1.45 2.63
C LEU A 30 2.97 0.74 2.75
N MET A 31 1.85 1.47 2.65
CA MET A 31 0.51 0.86 2.57
C MET A 31 0.35 0.02 1.29
N ALA A 32 0.83 0.51 0.15
CA ALA A 32 0.84 -0.26 -1.09
C ALA A 32 1.71 -1.52 -0.99
N LEU A 33 2.89 -1.43 -0.40
CA LEU A 33 3.76 -2.59 -0.14
C LEU A 33 3.10 -3.58 0.83
N THR A 34 2.36 -3.10 1.83
CA THR A 34 1.61 -3.96 2.76
C THR A 34 0.51 -4.74 2.03
N MET A 35 -0.20 -4.13 1.07
CA MET A 35 -1.15 -4.88 0.22
C MET A 35 -0.46 -6.03 -0.52
N VAL A 36 0.71 -5.77 -1.13
CA VAL A 36 1.48 -6.80 -1.85
C VAL A 36 2.03 -7.86 -0.89
N GLN A 37 2.48 -7.45 0.30
CA GLN A 37 2.95 -8.33 1.37
C GLN A 37 1.89 -9.37 1.75
N MET A 38 0.64 -8.92 1.94
CA MET A 38 -0.49 -9.78 2.30
C MET A 38 -0.79 -10.85 1.24
N GLY A 39 -0.50 -10.58 -0.03
CA GLY A 39 -0.69 -11.50 -1.15
C GLY A 39 0.51 -12.40 -1.45
N SER A 40 1.64 -12.19 -0.78
CA SER A 40 2.93 -12.84 -1.07
C SER A 40 3.26 -13.97 -0.09
N LYS A 41 4.22 -14.83 -0.46
CA LYS A 41 4.75 -15.91 0.39
C LYS A 41 6.26 -16.09 0.16
N GLY A 42 6.91 -16.85 1.03
CA GLY A 42 8.31 -17.27 0.88
C GLY A 42 9.27 -16.09 0.72
N ARG A 43 10.20 -16.20 -0.24
CA ARG A 43 11.24 -15.19 -0.48
C ARG A 43 10.68 -13.82 -0.83
N THR A 44 9.61 -13.75 -1.63
CA THR A 44 8.98 -12.49 -2.01
C THR A 44 8.48 -11.73 -0.79
N LYS A 45 7.76 -12.43 0.10
CA LYS A 45 7.28 -11.85 1.35
C LYS A 45 8.41 -11.37 2.24
N MET A 46 9.45 -12.19 2.41
CA MET A 46 10.64 -11.85 3.21
C MET A 46 11.32 -10.57 2.69
N GLN A 47 11.46 -10.41 1.38
CA GLN A 47 12.05 -9.20 0.80
C GLN A 47 11.18 -7.95 1.06
N ILE A 48 9.85 -8.08 0.95
CA ILE A 48 8.93 -6.98 1.23
C ILE A 48 8.97 -6.62 2.73
N ASN A 49 8.91 -7.60 3.63
CA ASN A 49 9.01 -7.37 5.07
C ASN A 49 10.30 -6.63 5.44
N ASN A 50 11.44 -7.07 4.88
CA ASN A 50 12.72 -6.40 5.13
C ASN A 50 12.75 -4.94 4.65
N ALA A 51 12.01 -4.61 3.59
CA ALA A 51 11.89 -3.24 3.10
C ALA A 51 10.94 -2.39 3.97
N ILE A 52 9.87 -2.98 4.51
CA ILE A 52 8.92 -2.29 5.37
C ILE A 52 9.50 -2.09 6.78
N ALA A 53 9.84 -3.19 7.44
CA ALA A 53 10.38 -3.22 8.79
C ALA A 53 11.02 -4.59 9.06
N LYS A 54 12.35 -4.63 9.11
CA LYS A 54 13.12 -5.84 9.40
C LYS A 54 12.81 -6.35 10.82
N ASP A 55 12.78 -7.68 10.97
CA ASP A 55 12.57 -8.38 12.25
C ASP A 55 11.22 -8.07 12.94
N VAL A 56 10.22 -7.62 12.16
CA VAL A 56 8.83 -7.43 12.59
C VAL A 56 7.96 -8.53 12.00
N SER A 57 6.97 -9.02 12.77
CA SER A 57 6.06 -10.06 12.32
C SER A 57 5.10 -9.55 11.23
N ASP A 58 4.61 -10.46 10.38
CA ASP A 58 3.60 -10.14 9.36
C ASP A 58 2.37 -9.46 9.96
N ASP A 59 1.87 -9.99 11.07
CA ASP A 59 0.66 -9.51 11.72
C ASP A 59 0.86 -8.12 12.33
N ASP A 60 2.02 -7.85 12.93
CA ASP A 60 2.35 -6.53 13.47
C ASP A 60 2.45 -5.47 12.37
N ILE A 61 3.06 -5.81 11.21
CA ILE A 61 3.11 -4.93 10.04
C ILE A 61 1.69 -4.61 9.57
N VAL A 62 0.87 -5.63 9.33
CA VAL A 62 -0.49 -5.46 8.80
C VAL A 62 -1.39 -4.71 9.77
N ASN A 63 -1.33 -5.02 11.07
CA ASN A 63 -2.15 -4.36 12.08
C ASN A 63 -1.76 -2.89 12.24
N HIS A 64 -0.46 -2.57 12.25
CA HIS A 64 -0.01 -1.19 12.34
C HIS A 64 -0.49 -0.33 11.15
N PHE A 65 -0.32 -0.80 9.92
CA PHE A 65 -0.80 -0.03 8.75
C PHE A 65 -2.32 0.00 8.65
N SER A 66 -3.02 -1.01 9.18
CA SER A 66 -4.48 -0.99 9.33
C SER A 66 -4.95 0.10 10.29
N ASP A 67 -4.31 0.20 11.46
CA ASP A 67 -4.60 1.23 12.44
C ASP A 67 -4.28 2.61 11.89
N LEU A 68 -3.14 2.74 11.20
CA LEU A 68 -2.73 4.00 10.59
C LEU A 68 -3.70 4.43 9.48
N SER A 69 -4.14 3.51 8.61
CA SER A 69 -5.14 3.79 7.58
C SER A 69 -6.45 4.30 8.19
N THR A 70 -6.88 3.69 9.29
CA THR A 70 -8.08 4.12 10.01
C THR A 70 -7.90 5.50 10.64
N LYS A 71 -6.75 5.78 11.27
CA LYS A 71 -6.47 7.08 11.88
C LYS A 71 -6.38 8.20 10.84
N ILE A 72 -5.74 7.94 9.70
CA ILE A 72 -5.59 8.90 8.60
C ILE A 72 -6.94 9.21 7.94
N GLY A 73 -7.81 8.20 7.81
CA GLY A 73 -9.15 8.37 7.23
C GLY A 73 -10.18 8.99 8.17
N LYS A 74 -9.85 9.21 9.45
CA LYS A 74 -10.74 9.94 10.37
C LYS A 74 -10.66 11.43 10.08
N GLU A 75 -11.76 11.98 9.57
CA GLU A 75 -11.92 13.41 9.36
C GLU A 75 -12.29 14.10 10.70
N SER A 76 -11.74 15.29 10.92
CA SER A 76 -12.17 16.22 11.97
C SER A 76 -12.47 17.59 11.37
N GLU A 77 -13.06 18.50 12.16
CA GLU A 77 -13.33 19.87 11.69
C GLU A 77 -12.04 20.63 11.29
N GLU A 78 -10.91 20.27 11.88
CA GLU A 78 -9.62 20.95 11.68
C GLU A 78 -8.68 20.23 10.70
N LEU A 79 -8.91 18.93 10.44
CA LEU A 79 -8.04 18.12 9.60
C LEU A 79 -8.81 17.24 8.64
N TYR A 80 -8.55 17.47 7.37
CA TYR A 80 -9.00 16.63 6.28
C TYR A 80 -7.81 15.91 5.64
N SER A 81 -7.77 14.60 5.77
CA SER A 81 -6.74 13.75 5.18
C SER A 81 -7.37 12.53 4.54
N ARG A 82 -6.93 12.19 3.32
CA ARG A 82 -7.40 11.01 2.59
C ARG A 82 -6.23 10.33 1.89
N ILE A 83 -6.10 9.02 2.13
CA ILE A 83 -5.24 8.13 1.36
C ILE A 83 -6.15 7.05 0.77
N ALA A 84 -6.10 6.88 -0.54
CA ALA A 84 -6.87 5.87 -1.25
C ALA A 84 -5.93 4.80 -1.80
N ASN A 85 -6.20 3.55 -1.43
CA ASN A 85 -5.49 2.38 -1.94
C ASN A 85 -6.35 1.71 -3.01
N GLY A 86 -5.73 1.32 -4.14
CA GLY A 86 -6.43 0.66 -5.25
C GLY A 86 -5.63 -0.54 -5.76
N LEU A 87 -6.29 -1.68 -5.88
CA LEU A 87 -5.74 -2.90 -6.46
C LEU A 87 -6.53 -3.28 -7.71
N PHE A 88 -5.91 -3.14 -8.88
CA PHE A 88 -6.51 -3.47 -10.17
C PHE A 88 -5.90 -4.76 -10.70
N VAL A 89 -6.73 -5.80 -10.82
CA VAL A 89 -6.31 -7.13 -11.27
C VAL A 89 -6.93 -7.46 -12.62
N SER A 90 -6.25 -8.25 -13.45
CA SER A 90 -6.85 -8.66 -14.71
C SER A 90 -8.06 -9.54 -14.45
N GLU A 91 -9.17 -9.26 -15.12
CA GLU A 91 -10.39 -10.09 -15.07
C GLU A 91 -10.16 -11.55 -15.51
N LYS A 92 -9.04 -11.83 -16.17
CA LYS A 92 -8.62 -13.18 -16.58
C LYS A 92 -8.16 -14.06 -15.42
N TYR A 93 -7.86 -13.47 -14.26
CA TYR A 93 -7.36 -14.20 -13.09
C TYR A 93 -8.39 -14.17 -11.95
N GLY A 94 -8.60 -15.34 -11.33
CA GLY A 94 -9.39 -15.43 -10.10
C GLY A 94 -8.56 -14.95 -8.91
N LEU A 95 -9.03 -13.89 -8.24
CA LEU A 95 -8.45 -13.44 -6.99
C LEU A 95 -9.01 -14.28 -5.83
N LYS A 96 -8.16 -14.71 -4.90
CA LYS A 96 -8.63 -15.39 -3.69
C LYS A 96 -9.47 -14.43 -2.86
N GLU A 97 -10.69 -14.82 -2.55
CA GLU A 97 -11.63 -13.98 -1.81
C GLU A 97 -11.14 -13.68 -0.40
N GLU A 98 -10.38 -14.58 0.24
CA GLU A 98 -9.77 -14.30 1.54
C GLU A 98 -8.77 -13.14 1.47
N TYR A 99 -7.94 -13.11 0.42
CA TYR A 99 -6.98 -12.03 0.21
C TYR A 99 -7.71 -10.72 -0.11
N ARG A 100 -8.69 -10.75 -1.02
CA ARG A 100 -9.50 -9.59 -1.39
C ARG A 100 -10.14 -8.95 -0.15
N LYS A 101 -10.87 -9.73 0.64
CA LYS A 101 -11.51 -9.25 1.87
C LYS A 101 -10.49 -8.67 2.85
N SER A 102 -9.34 -9.32 2.99
CA SER A 102 -8.29 -8.87 3.91
C SER A 102 -7.77 -7.48 3.53
N VAL A 103 -7.45 -7.23 2.25
CA VAL A 103 -6.94 -5.91 1.83
C VAL A 103 -8.01 -4.82 1.84
N GLU A 104 -9.26 -5.15 1.48
CA GLU A 104 -10.40 -4.23 1.57
C GLU A 104 -10.64 -3.80 3.03
N GLN A 105 -10.60 -4.75 3.99
CA GLN A 105 -10.87 -4.48 5.40
C GLN A 105 -9.70 -3.80 6.12
N LYS A 106 -8.48 -4.28 5.92
CA LYS A 106 -7.31 -3.79 6.67
C LYS A 106 -6.79 -2.47 6.12
N LEU A 107 -6.85 -2.23 4.81
CA LEU A 107 -6.21 -1.07 4.18
C LEU A 107 -7.18 -0.15 3.44
N ALA A 108 -8.49 -0.35 3.66
CA ALA A 108 -9.57 0.38 3.00
C ALA A 108 -9.40 0.43 1.47
N ALA A 109 -8.81 -0.61 0.89
CA ALA A 109 -8.45 -0.64 -0.51
C ALA A 109 -9.66 -0.94 -1.40
N SER A 110 -9.75 -0.31 -2.57
CA SER A 110 -10.69 -0.73 -3.62
C SER A 110 -10.04 -1.82 -4.47
N VAL A 111 -10.70 -2.97 -4.61
CA VAL A 111 -10.23 -4.06 -5.47
C VAL A 111 -11.13 -4.16 -6.70
N LYS A 112 -10.55 -4.06 -7.89
CA LYS A 112 -11.29 -4.08 -9.16
C LYS A 112 -10.68 -5.03 -10.17
N ALA A 113 -11.53 -5.86 -10.76
CA ALA A 113 -11.20 -6.61 -11.97
C ALA A 113 -11.29 -5.69 -13.18
N VAL A 114 -10.25 -5.69 -14.02
CA VAL A 114 -10.18 -4.84 -15.21
C VAL A 114 -9.72 -5.62 -16.44
N ASN A 115 -10.28 -5.27 -17.59
CA ASN A 115 -9.80 -5.75 -18.88
C ASN A 115 -8.62 -4.90 -19.35
N PHE A 116 -7.39 -5.35 -19.12
CA PHE A 116 -6.19 -4.63 -19.59
C PHE A 116 -5.99 -4.68 -21.12
N GLY A 117 -6.77 -5.48 -21.86
CA GLY A 117 -6.81 -5.40 -23.32
C GLY A 117 -7.41 -4.08 -23.83
N GLU A 118 -8.20 -3.40 -23.01
CA GLU A 118 -8.81 -2.09 -23.32
C GLU A 118 -8.09 -0.94 -22.58
N ALA A 119 -6.78 -0.80 -22.76
CA ALA A 119 -5.92 0.09 -21.97
C ALA A 119 -6.50 1.51 -21.70
N ARG A 120 -7.11 2.16 -22.70
CA ARG A 120 -7.73 3.49 -22.54
C ARG A 120 -8.94 3.49 -21.60
N LYS A 121 -9.71 2.41 -21.57
CA LYS A 121 -10.85 2.26 -20.65
C LYS A 121 -10.36 1.87 -19.26
N SER A 122 -9.41 0.93 -19.17
CA SER A 122 -8.84 0.47 -17.89
C SER A 122 -8.17 1.62 -17.12
N ALA A 123 -7.46 2.52 -17.81
CA ALA A 123 -6.81 3.68 -17.20
C ALA A 123 -7.78 4.71 -16.58
N LYS A 124 -9.09 4.62 -16.89
CA LYS A 124 -10.12 5.53 -16.34
C LYS A 124 -10.83 4.95 -15.12
N VAL A 125 -10.56 3.70 -14.76
CA VAL A 125 -11.17 3.08 -13.58
C VAL A 125 -10.52 3.70 -12.34
N ARG A 126 -11.34 4.17 -11.40
CA ARG A 126 -10.94 4.70 -10.10
C ARG A 126 -11.46 3.79 -9.01
#